data_AF-A0A0A1Z5M9-F1
#
_entry.id   AF-A0A0A1Z5M9-F1
#
_cell.length_a   1.000
_cell.length_b   1.000
_cell.length_c   1.000
_cell.angle_alpha   90.00
_cell.angle_beta   90.00
_cell.angle_gamma   90.00
#
_symmetry.space_group_name_H-M   'P 1'
#
loop_
_entity.id
_entity.type
_entity.pdbx_description
1 polymer ?
#
loop_
_entity_poly.entity_id
_entity_poly.type
_entity_poly.pdbx_seq_one_letter_code
_entity_poly.pdbx_strand_id
1 'polypeptide(L)'
;MSAVPQSFATTSLDRRIRMLRTAMGPLIAAALEDPDVVEIMLNPDRTLWVDRLSSGRAPMGAELSEADGERIIRLVAAHVGAEVHRGQPLLTAELPETGERFEGILPPAAPGPAFALRKRAVGVIPLERYVTDGMMTAEQAAFLRDAVRERQNILIAGGTSTGKTTLANALLAEIAATGDRVLVLEDTIELQCAARDHVPLRTRAGVVSMTELVRATMRLRPDRVIVGEVRGGEALDLIKVWGTGHPGGIATIHAGSALGALLRLEQLILEVAVNPPRALVAEAVNVVIHIAGRGRRRRIESIARVFGFDGVGYRLADALEQPLPEVPLSSPSPNHLGELP
;
A
#
# COMPACT_ATOMS: atom_id res chain seq x y z
N MET A 1 24.28 29.57 -33.07
CA MET A 1 23.02 29.01 -32.54
C MET A 1 22.75 27.71 -33.28
N SER A 2 23.24 26.58 -32.77
CA SER A 2 23.04 25.27 -33.39
C SER A 2 21.89 24.59 -32.69
N ALA A 3 20.77 24.42 -33.38
CA ALA A 3 19.65 23.62 -32.90
C ALA A 3 20.09 22.16 -32.82
N VAL A 4 20.03 21.58 -31.63
CA VAL A 4 20.26 20.14 -31.43
C VAL A 4 19.07 19.39 -32.05
N PRO A 5 19.28 18.34 -32.88
CA PRO A 5 18.19 17.59 -33.46
C PRO A 5 17.47 16.81 -32.35
N GLN A 6 16.20 17.12 -32.09
CA GLN A 6 15.34 16.27 -31.27
C GLN A 6 15.16 14.93 -32.00
N SER A 7 15.38 13.80 -31.31
CA SER A 7 15.36 12.49 -31.95
C SER A 7 13.95 12.10 -32.44
N PHE A 8 13.87 11.27 -33.47
CA PHE A 8 12.59 10.74 -33.98
C PHE A 8 11.77 10.01 -32.91
N ALA A 9 12.45 9.42 -31.91
CA ALA A 9 11.81 8.71 -30.80
C ALA A 9 11.04 9.65 -29.87
N THR A 10 11.63 10.80 -29.49
CA THR A 10 10.95 11.83 -28.67
C THR A 10 9.72 12.40 -29.39
N THR A 11 9.82 12.61 -30.70
CA THR A 11 8.71 13.14 -31.51
C THR A 11 7.52 12.17 -31.58
N SER A 12 7.81 10.85 -31.60
CA SER A 12 6.80 9.79 -31.63
C SER A 12 6.08 9.62 -30.28
N LEU A 13 6.81 9.76 -29.17
CA LEU A 13 6.27 9.67 -27.82
C LEU A 13 5.36 10.87 -27.52
N ASP A 14 5.81 12.08 -27.84
CA ASP A 14 5.02 13.31 -27.70
C ASP A 14 3.72 13.25 -28.50
N ARG A 15 3.74 12.60 -29.67
CA ARG A 15 2.55 12.37 -30.49
C ARG A 15 1.58 11.40 -29.80
N ARG A 16 2.05 10.29 -29.23
CA ARG A 16 1.21 9.32 -28.52
C ARG A 16 0.56 9.93 -27.27
N ILE A 17 1.31 10.69 -26.48
CA ILE A 17 0.81 11.41 -25.30
C ILE A 17 -0.29 12.40 -25.69
N ARG A 18 -0.04 13.21 -26.73
CA ARG A 18 -1.06 14.14 -27.25
C ARG A 18 -2.31 13.40 -27.70
N MET A 19 -2.17 12.30 -28.45
CA MET A 19 -3.30 11.50 -28.90
C MET A 19 -4.09 10.91 -27.73
N LEU A 20 -3.42 10.44 -26.68
CA LEU A 20 -4.06 9.92 -25.48
C LEU A 20 -4.84 11.02 -24.74
N ARG A 21 -4.23 12.18 -24.51
CA ARG A 21 -4.90 13.33 -23.88
C ARG A 21 -6.09 13.82 -24.69
N THR A 22 -5.96 13.88 -26.02
CA THR A 22 -7.07 14.24 -26.91
C THR A 22 -8.20 13.19 -26.84
N ALA A 23 -7.87 11.90 -26.81
CA ALA A 23 -8.86 10.83 -26.72
C ALA A 23 -9.58 10.77 -25.37
N MET A 24 -8.89 11.09 -24.28
CA MET A 24 -9.49 11.25 -22.96
C MET A 24 -10.49 12.41 -22.91
N GLY A 25 -10.32 13.41 -23.79
CA GLY A 25 -11.21 14.55 -23.88
C GLY A 25 -11.11 15.51 -22.69
N PRO A 26 -11.79 16.66 -22.76
CA PRO A 26 -11.61 17.75 -21.79
C PRO A 26 -12.10 17.39 -20.39
N LEU A 27 -13.12 16.53 -20.27
CA LEU A 27 -13.70 16.15 -18.98
C LEU A 27 -12.74 15.29 -18.14
N ILE A 28 -12.17 14.24 -18.73
CA ILE A 28 -11.19 13.38 -18.06
C ILE A 28 -9.91 14.18 -17.81
N ALA A 29 -9.47 15.00 -18.77
CA ALA A 29 -8.29 15.86 -18.59
C ALA A 29 -8.45 16.83 -17.41
N ALA A 30 -9.58 17.53 -17.30
CA ALA A 30 -9.85 18.43 -16.17
C ALA A 30 -9.91 17.67 -14.83
N ALA A 31 -10.50 16.46 -14.81
CA ALA A 31 -10.51 15.64 -13.62
C ALA A 31 -9.10 15.13 -13.23
N LEU A 32 -8.22 14.86 -14.19
CA LEU A 32 -6.84 14.49 -13.92
C LEU A 32 -6.03 15.65 -13.30
N GLU A 33 -6.31 16.89 -13.70
CA GLU A 33 -5.68 18.09 -13.15
C GLU A 33 -6.16 18.45 -11.73
N ASP A 34 -7.36 18.03 -11.34
CA ASP A 34 -7.95 18.33 -10.04
C ASP A 34 -7.25 17.56 -8.89
N PRO A 35 -6.60 18.22 -7.92
CA PRO A 35 -5.87 17.57 -6.84
C PRO A 35 -6.76 16.77 -5.86
N ASP A 36 -8.07 17.04 -5.82
CA ASP A 36 -9.01 16.26 -5.00
C ASP A 36 -9.38 14.93 -5.67
N VAL A 37 -9.19 14.79 -6.99
CA VAL A 37 -9.47 13.54 -7.73
C VAL A 37 -8.35 12.53 -7.51
N VAL A 38 -8.75 11.30 -7.21
CA VAL A 38 -7.87 10.13 -7.03
C VAL A 38 -7.97 9.18 -8.21
N GLU A 39 -9.18 8.94 -8.70
CA GLU A 39 -9.46 7.92 -9.71
C GLU A 39 -10.64 8.34 -10.59
N ILE A 40 -10.56 7.97 -11.88
CA ILE A 40 -11.60 8.20 -12.87
C ILE A 40 -11.97 6.83 -13.44
N MET A 41 -13.26 6.53 -13.55
CA MET A 41 -13.72 5.23 -14.05
C MET A 41 -14.73 5.41 -15.18
N LEU A 42 -14.66 4.54 -16.18
CA LEU A 42 -15.70 4.29 -17.16
C LEU A 42 -16.34 2.94 -16.87
N ASN A 43 -17.66 2.92 -16.72
CA ASN A 43 -18.43 1.69 -16.63
C ASN A 43 -18.91 1.21 -18.01
N PRO A 44 -19.22 -0.10 -18.16
CA PRO A 44 -19.73 -0.64 -19.42
C PRO A 44 -21.04 0.00 -19.91
N ASP A 45 -21.81 0.62 -19.01
CA ASP A 45 -23.05 1.35 -19.32
C ASP A 45 -22.81 2.77 -19.87
N ARG A 46 -21.55 3.09 -20.20
CA ARG A 46 -21.07 4.37 -20.73
C ARG A 46 -20.93 5.47 -19.68
N THR A 47 -21.28 5.24 -18.42
CA THR A 47 -21.24 6.27 -17.37
C THR A 47 -19.82 6.52 -16.86
N LEU A 48 -19.47 7.81 -16.70
CA LEU A 48 -18.22 8.22 -16.07
C LEU A 48 -18.41 8.50 -14.59
N TRP A 49 -17.44 8.03 -13.80
CA TRP A 49 -17.38 8.18 -12.36
C TRP A 49 -16.04 8.76 -11.94
N VAL A 50 -16.02 9.40 -10.78
CA VAL A 50 -14.82 9.94 -10.15
C VAL A 50 -14.77 9.55 -8.68
N ASP A 51 -13.59 9.19 -8.18
CA ASP A 51 -13.32 9.07 -6.75
C ASP A 51 -12.51 10.27 -6.27
N ARG A 52 -13.01 10.93 -5.23
CA ARG A 52 -12.41 12.15 -4.66
C ARG A 52 -11.98 11.92 -3.23
N LEU A 53 -10.88 12.54 -2.80
CA LEU A 53 -10.42 12.49 -1.42
C LEU A 53 -11.48 13.04 -0.46
N SER A 54 -12.15 14.13 -0.85
CA SER A 54 -13.13 14.81 -0.01
C SER A 54 -14.49 14.10 0.06
N SER A 55 -15.02 13.64 -1.08
CA SER A 55 -16.40 13.17 -1.20
C SER A 55 -16.55 11.68 -1.52
N GLY A 56 -15.47 10.99 -1.86
CA GLY A 56 -15.51 9.61 -2.33
C GLY A 56 -16.09 9.48 -3.75
N ARG A 57 -16.49 8.25 -4.10
CA ARG A 57 -16.97 7.86 -5.43
C ARG A 57 -18.34 8.48 -5.76
N ALA A 58 -18.41 9.21 -6.87
CA ALA A 58 -19.62 9.84 -7.38
C ALA A 58 -19.70 9.81 -8.92
N PRO A 59 -20.91 9.84 -9.51
CA PRO A 59 -21.06 9.97 -10.95
C PRO A 59 -20.62 11.37 -11.40
N MET A 60 -20.00 11.47 -12.58
CA MET A 60 -19.63 12.75 -13.18
C MET A 60 -20.79 13.44 -13.93
N GLY A 61 -21.92 12.72 -14.11
CA GLY A 61 -23.04 13.19 -14.92
C GLY A 61 -22.73 13.26 -16.42
N ALA A 62 -21.72 12.52 -16.87
CA ALA A 62 -21.28 12.46 -18.26
C ALA A 62 -21.21 11.00 -18.73
N GLU A 63 -21.40 10.81 -20.04
CA GLU A 63 -21.25 9.52 -20.71
C GLU A 63 -20.10 9.58 -21.73
N LEU A 64 -19.47 8.44 -21.97
CA LEU A 64 -18.49 8.24 -23.03
C LEU A 64 -18.98 7.16 -23.99
N SER A 65 -18.88 7.39 -25.30
CA SER A 65 -19.30 6.37 -26.28
C SER A 65 -18.46 5.10 -26.16
N GLU A 66 -19.01 3.94 -26.52
CA GLU A 66 -18.25 2.69 -26.53
C GLU A 66 -17.02 2.79 -27.45
N ALA A 67 -17.17 3.44 -28.60
CA ALA A 67 -16.07 3.65 -29.54
C ALA A 67 -14.93 4.48 -28.91
N ASP A 68 -15.26 5.52 -28.14
CA ASP A 68 -14.25 6.36 -27.46
C ASP A 68 -13.62 5.63 -26.27
N GLY A 69 -14.41 4.90 -25.47
CA GLY A 69 -13.90 4.08 -24.38
C GLY A 69 -12.91 3.00 -24.86
N GLU A 70 -13.28 2.28 -25.92
CA GLU A 70 -12.39 1.30 -26.56
C GLU A 70 -11.15 1.98 -27.14
N ARG A 71 -11.31 3.13 -27.79
CA ARG A 71 -10.19 3.91 -28.34
C ARG A 71 -9.19 4.32 -27.25
N ILE A 72 -9.64 4.78 -26.09
CA ILE A 72 -8.75 5.12 -24.96
C ILE A 72 -7.97 3.89 -24.53
N ILE A 73 -8.62 2.75 -24.28
CA ILE A 73 -7.98 1.51 -23.84
C ILE A 73 -6.90 1.07 -24.86
N ARG A 74 -7.21 1.11 -26.16
CA ARG A 74 -6.26 0.75 -27.23
C ARG A 74 -5.08 1.73 -27.32
N LEU A 75 -5.32 3.02 -27.12
CA LEU A 75 -4.25 4.01 -27.11
C LEU A 75 -3.33 3.82 -25.91
N VAL A 76 -3.87 3.51 -24.72
CA VAL A 76 -3.04 3.16 -23.55
C VAL A 76 -2.20 1.92 -23.83
N ALA A 77 -2.80 0.86 -24.37
CA ALA A 77 -2.07 -0.36 -24.73
C ALA A 77 -0.92 -0.08 -25.70
N ALA A 78 -1.19 0.66 -26.77
CA ALA A 78 -0.16 1.05 -27.74
C ALA A 78 0.93 1.94 -27.13
N HIS A 79 0.57 2.77 -26.15
CA HIS A 79 1.51 3.64 -25.44
C HIS A 79 2.49 2.86 -24.57
N VAL A 80 2.00 1.85 -23.84
CA VAL A 80 2.83 0.97 -22.99
C VAL A 80 3.42 -0.23 -23.71
N GLY A 81 3.15 -0.41 -25.00
CA GLY A 81 3.62 -1.54 -25.79
C GLY A 81 2.95 -2.86 -25.43
N ALA A 82 1.71 -2.82 -24.92
CA ALA A 82 0.88 -3.99 -24.63
C ALA A 82 -0.13 -4.24 -25.75
N GLU A 83 -0.65 -5.48 -25.80
CA GLU A 83 -1.73 -5.86 -26.70
C GLU A 83 -3.07 -5.93 -25.95
N VAL A 84 -4.12 -5.42 -26.57
CA VAL A 84 -5.49 -5.53 -26.06
C VAL A 84 -6.46 -5.71 -27.22
N HIS A 85 -7.26 -6.78 -27.17
CA HIS A 85 -8.22 -7.13 -28.22
C HIS A 85 -9.20 -8.18 -27.71
N ARG A 86 -10.15 -8.62 -28.54
CA ARG A 86 -11.20 -9.56 -28.14
C ARG A 86 -10.69 -10.88 -27.53
N GLY A 87 -9.56 -11.39 -28.03
CA GLY A 87 -8.89 -12.59 -27.47
C GLY A 87 -8.04 -12.35 -26.21
N GLN A 88 -7.74 -11.09 -25.89
CA GLN A 88 -6.97 -10.66 -24.72
C GLN A 88 -7.59 -9.34 -24.23
N PRO A 89 -8.76 -9.40 -23.59
CA PRO A 89 -9.59 -8.21 -23.36
C PRO A 89 -9.17 -7.39 -22.14
N LEU A 90 -8.18 -7.85 -21.36
CA LEU A 90 -7.71 -7.21 -20.14
C LEU A 90 -6.40 -6.48 -20.40
N LEU A 91 -6.29 -5.25 -19.91
CA LEU A 91 -5.11 -4.41 -19.99
C LEU A 91 -4.79 -3.86 -18.60
N THR A 92 -3.65 -4.25 -18.06
CA THR A 92 -3.04 -3.58 -16.90
C THR A 92 -1.85 -2.77 -17.37
N ALA A 93 -1.80 -1.48 -17.03
CA ALA A 93 -0.79 -0.56 -17.50
C ALA A 93 -0.42 0.49 -16.45
N GLU A 94 0.81 1.01 -16.56
CA GLU A 94 1.25 2.23 -15.88
C GLU A 94 1.73 3.22 -16.95
N LEU A 95 1.22 4.44 -16.91
CA LEU A 95 1.56 5.47 -17.90
C LEU A 95 2.99 5.99 -17.63
N PRO A 96 3.93 5.86 -18.59
CA PRO A 96 5.36 6.14 -18.37
C PRO A 96 5.69 7.56 -17.89
N GLU A 97 4.92 8.56 -18.32
CA GLU A 97 5.24 9.96 -18.07
C GLU A 97 4.68 10.47 -16.74
N THR A 98 3.52 9.97 -16.36
CA THR A 98 2.73 10.48 -15.25
C THR A 98 2.67 9.50 -14.08
N GLY A 99 2.93 8.22 -14.32
CA GLY A 99 2.86 7.14 -13.34
C GLY A 99 1.42 6.81 -12.93
N GLU A 100 0.41 7.26 -13.67
CA GLU A 100 -0.97 6.83 -13.43
C GLU A 100 -1.14 5.35 -13.77
N ARG A 101 -1.95 4.66 -12.97
CA ARG A 101 -2.30 3.25 -13.20
C ARG A 101 -3.56 3.20 -14.03
N PHE A 102 -3.57 2.31 -15.00
CA PHE A 102 -4.72 2.10 -15.88
C PHE A 102 -5.06 0.62 -15.92
N GLU A 103 -6.30 0.29 -15.58
CA GLU A 103 -6.89 -1.03 -15.79
C GLU A 103 -8.01 -0.88 -16.82
N GLY A 104 -7.91 -1.57 -17.95
CA GLY A 104 -8.86 -1.52 -19.06
C GLY A 104 -9.43 -2.90 -19.36
N ILE A 105 -10.73 -2.93 -19.68
CA ILE A 105 -11.49 -4.14 -19.99
C ILE A 105 -12.27 -3.90 -21.27
N LEU A 106 -12.13 -4.79 -22.25
CA LEU A 106 -12.90 -4.81 -23.49
C LEU A 106 -13.90 -5.99 -23.53
N PRO A 107 -14.91 -5.96 -24.41
CA PRO A 107 -15.67 -7.15 -24.75
C PRO A 107 -14.78 -8.30 -25.26
N PRO A 108 -15.07 -9.56 -24.89
CA PRO A 108 -16.29 -10.02 -24.21
C PRO A 108 -16.16 -10.10 -22.67
N ALA A 109 -15.06 -9.66 -22.06
CA ALA A 109 -14.89 -9.75 -20.61
C ALA A 109 -15.86 -8.82 -19.84
N ALA A 110 -16.32 -7.76 -20.49
CA ALA A 110 -17.43 -6.93 -20.06
C ALA A 110 -18.41 -6.69 -21.23
N PRO A 111 -19.68 -6.30 -20.96
CA PRO A 111 -20.67 -6.00 -22.01
C PRO A 111 -20.27 -4.84 -22.95
N GLY A 112 -19.42 -3.93 -22.46
CA GLY A 112 -18.87 -2.78 -23.17
C GLY A 112 -17.49 -2.43 -22.59
N PRO A 113 -16.77 -1.45 -23.16
CA PRO A 113 -15.48 -1.02 -22.64
C PRO A 113 -15.62 -0.42 -21.24
N ALA A 114 -14.71 -0.79 -20.35
CA ALA A 114 -14.62 -0.24 -19.01
C ALA A 114 -13.17 0.02 -18.65
N PHE A 115 -12.92 1.05 -17.84
CA PHE A 115 -11.58 1.26 -17.30
C PHE A 115 -11.61 1.95 -15.95
N ALA A 116 -10.51 1.81 -15.21
CA ALA A 116 -10.18 2.63 -14.06
C ALA A 116 -8.80 3.27 -14.29
N LEU A 117 -8.74 4.59 -14.20
CA LEU A 117 -7.53 5.41 -14.30
C LEU A 117 -7.26 6.05 -12.94
N ARG A 118 -6.27 5.51 -12.23
CA ARG A 118 -5.90 5.97 -10.89
C ARG A 118 -4.67 6.85 -10.96
N LYS A 119 -4.80 8.07 -10.44
CA LYS A 119 -3.71 9.04 -10.39
C LYS A 119 -2.60 8.56 -9.46
N ARG A 120 -1.37 8.91 -9.82
CA ARG A 120 -0.26 8.87 -8.88
C ARG A 120 -0.55 9.87 -7.75
N ALA A 121 -0.22 9.51 -6.51
CA ALA A 121 -0.33 10.44 -5.40
C ALA A 121 0.53 11.69 -5.70
N VAL A 122 -0.05 12.88 -5.57
CA VAL A 122 0.62 14.15 -5.93
C VAL A 122 1.57 14.64 -4.82
N GLY A 123 1.45 14.10 -3.60
CA GLY A 123 2.38 14.38 -2.51
C GLY A 123 2.08 13.57 -1.25
N VAL A 124 2.99 13.65 -0.29
CA VAL A 124 2.85 13.01 1.02
C VAL A 124 1.97 13.87 1.91
N ILE A 125 0.91 13.27 2.47
CA ILE A 125 0.10 13.90 3.51
C ILE A 125 0.79 13.63 4.85
N PRO A 126 1.30 14.66 5.55
CA PRO A 126 2.05 14.46 6.79
C PRO A 126 1.10 14.17 7.97
N LEU A 127 1.60 13.57 9.06
CA LEU A 127 0.77 13.16 10.20
C LEU A 127 0.02 14.34 10.86
N GLU A 128 0.61 15.54 10.87
CA GLU A 128 -0.03 16.76 11.37
C GLU A 128 -1.34 17.04 10.63
N ARG A 129 -1.38 16.75 9.32
CA ARG A 129 -2.58 16.96 8.50
C ARG A 129 -3.69 15.99 8.89
N TYR A 130 -3.36 14.75 9.24
CA TYR A 130 -4.35 13.80 9.77
C TYR A 130 -4.96 14.29 11.08
N VAL A 131 -4.19 14.98 11.93
CA VAL A 131 -4.69 15.60 13.16
C VAL A 131 -5.61 16.78 12.85
N THR A 132 -5.18 17.70 11.99
CA THR A 132 -6.00 18.88 11.63
C THR A 132 -7.30 18.50 10.92
N ASP A 133 -7.28 17.44 10.12
CA ASP A 133 -8.46 16.93 9.42
C ASP A 133 -9.34 16.04 10.33
N GLY A 134 -8.97 15.86 11.61
CA GLY A 134 -9.73 15.07 12.58
C GLY A 134 -9.72 13.56 12.33
N MET A 135 -8.77 13.05 11.53
CA MET A 135 -8.63 11.63 11.22
C MET A 135 -7.89 10.84 12.30
N MET A 136 -7.07 11.51 13.12
CA MET A 136 -6.38 10.96 14.29
C MET A 136 -6.20 12.03 15.36
N THR A 137 -5.94 11.62 16.61
CA THR A 137 -5.61 12.56 17.69
C THR A 137 -4.12 12.96 17.66
N ALA A 138 -3.77 14.06 18.34
CA ALA A 138 -2.37 14.47 18.47
C ALA A 138 -1.52 13.44 19.24
N GLU A 139 -2.11 12.76 20.22
CA GLU A 139 -1.47 11.68 20.98
C GLU A 139 -1.19 10.46 20.11
N GLN A 140 -2.13 10.07 19.26
CA GLN A 140 -1.92 9.01 18.26
C GLN A 140 -0.79 9.37 17.31
N ALA A 141 -0.74 10.62 16.82
CA ALA A 141 0.33 11.07 15.95
C ALA A 141 1.70 11.05 16.68
N ALA A 142 1.75 11.48 17.94
CA ALA A 142 2.97 11.42 18.75
C ALA A 142 3.45 9.97 18.94
N PHE A 143 2.54 9.07 19.34
CA PHE A 143 2.83 7.64 19.46
C PHE A 143 3.42 7.05 18.16
N LEU A 144 2.84 7.38 17.00
CA LEU A 144 3.33 6.86 15.72
C LEU A 144 4.73 7.38 15.36
N ARG A 145 5.05 8.64 15.70
CA ARG A 145 6.42 9.16 15.50
C ARG A 145 7.41 8.44 16.39
N ASP A 146 7.05 8.20 17.65
CA ASP A 146 7.91 7.49 18.59
C ASP A 146 8.09 6.03 18.17
N ALA A 147 7.02 5.35 17.73
CA ALA A 147 7.09 4.01 17.17
C ALA A 147 8.05 3.93 15.96
N VAL A 148 8.03 4.93 15.07
CA VAL A 148 8.99 5.02 13.96
C VAL A 148 10.43 5.18 14.45
N ARG A 149 10.67 6.08 15.43
CA ARG A 149 12.00 6.34 16.00
C ARG A 149 12.56 5.12 16.73
N GLU A 150 11.72 4.40 17.45
CA GLU A 150 12.04 3.17 18.17
C GLU A 150 12.17 1.95 17.24
N ARG A 151 12.05 2.14 15.92
CA ARG A 151 12.10 1.08 14.92
C ARG A 151 11.10 -0.04 15.21
N GLN A 152 9.88 0.31 15.64
CA GLN A 152 8.79 -0.66 15.73
C GLN A 152 8.33 -1.05 14.32
N ASN A 153 8.05 -2.33 14.11
CA ASN A 153 7.43 -2.84 12.89
C ASN A 153 5.93 -2.54 12.89
N ILE A 154 5.47 -1.83 11.86
CA ILE A 154 4.10 -1.28 11.78
C ILE A 154 3.33 -1.95 10.63
N LEU A 155 2.22 -2.59 10.97
CA LEU A 155 1.28 -3.16 10.00
C LEU A 155 0.05 -2.27 9.87
N ILE A 156 -0.22 -1.74 8.67
CA ILE A 156 -1.35 -0.87 8.40
C ILE A 156 -2.48 -1.67 7.73
N ALA A 157 -3.59 -1.80 8.44
CA ALA A 157 -4.76 -2.56 8.03
C ALA A 157 -5.91 -1.63 7.59
N GLY A 158 -6.70 -2.09 6.62
CA GLY A 158 -7.89 -1.39 6.16
C GLY A 158 -8.43 -1.90 4.82
N GLY A 159 -9.66 -1.53 4.51
CA GLY A 159 -10.30 -1.88 3.23
C GLY A 159 -9.69 -1.20 2.01
N THR A 160 -10.28 -1.46 0.84
CA THR A 160 -9.93 -0.75 -0.40
C THR A 160 -10.29 0.73 -0.27
N SER A 161 -9.39 1.61 -0.71
CA SER A 161 -9.57 3.08 -0.71
C SER A 161 -9.74 3.72 0.68
N THR A 162 -9.41 3.03 1.78
CA THR A 162 -9.46 3.62 3.13
C THR A 162 -8.27 4.54 3.42
N GLY A 163 -7.19 4.47 2.63
CA GLY A 163 -6.02 5.35 2.76
C GLY A 163 -4.78 4.71 3.40
N LYS A 164 -4.69 3.37 3.43
CA LYS A 164 -3.53 2.64 3.97
C LYS A 164 -2.19 3.13 3.43
N THR A 165 -2.05 3.16 2.11
CA THR A 165 -0.82 3.57 1.42
C THR A 165 -0.52 5.05 1.65
N THR A 166 -1.55 5.89 1.79
CA THR A 166 -1.38 7.30 2.15
C THR A 166 -0.81 7.44 3.56
N LEU A 167 -1.30 6.65 4.53
CA LEU A 167 -0.74 6.63 5.88
C LEU A 167 0.68 6.04 5.90
N ALA A 168 0.95 5.01 5.10
CA ALA A 168 2.29 4.46 4.93
C ALA A 168 3.28 5.54 4.44
N ASN A 169 2.85 6.40 3.51
CA ASN A 169 3.64 7.54 3.04
C ASN A 169 3.90 8.57 4.14
N ALA A 170 2.93 8.85 5.01
CA ALA A 170 3.12 9.73 6.16
C ALA A 170 4.21 9.18 7.10
N LEU A 171 4.15 7.89 7.42
CA LEU A 171 5.15 7.22 8.27
C LEU A 171 6.52 7.10 7.58
N LEU A 172 6.56 6.90 6.26
CA LEU A 172 7.79 6.93 5.48
C LEU A 172 8.48 8.31 5.52
N ALA A 173 7.72 9.39 5.60
CA ALA A 173 8.30 10.73 5.77
C ALA A 173 8.95 10.89 7.15
N GLU A 174 8.36 10.32 8.21
CA GLU A 174 8.99 10.26 9.53
C GLU A 174 10.28 9.40 9.49
N ILE A 175 10.26 8.27 8.78
CA ILE A 175 11.46 7.44 8.53
C ILE A 175 12.54 8.21 7.79
N ALA A 176 12.19 9.03 6.79
CA ALA A 176 13.17 9.77 6.01
C ALA A 176 14.04 10.70 6.88
N ALA A 177 13.54 11.13 8.04
CA ALA A 177 14.25 11.97 8.99
C ALA A 177 15.26 11.20 9.88
N THR A 178 15.25 9.87 9.87
CA THR A 178 16.14 9.06 10.76
C THR A 178 17.51 8.80 10.16
N GLY A 179 17.69 8.98 8.85
CA GLY A 179 18.94 8.66 8.14
C GLY A 179 19.11 7.17 7.81
N ASP A 180 18.09 6.35 8.06
CA ASP A 180 18.10 4.91 7.81
C ASP A 180 18.18 4.57 6.32
N ARG A 181 18.82 3.45 5.99
CA ARG A 181 18.76 2.86 4.64
C ARG A 181 17.44 2.12 4.43
N VAL A 182 16.60 2.62 3.52
CA VAL A 182 15.23 2.13 3.32
C VAL A 182 15.09 1.33 2.03
N LEU A 183 14.65 0.08 2.12
CA LEU A 183 14.25 -0.71 0.95
C LEU A 183 12.73 -0.67 0.82
N VAL A 184 12.24 -0.25 -0.35
CA VAL A 184 10.80 -0.08 -0.63
C VAL A 184 10.40 -1.07 -1.72
N LEU A 185 9.53 -2.02 -1.38
CA LEU A 185 9.13 -3.12 -2.25
C LEU A 185 7.66 -2.95 -2.64
N GLU A 186 7.37 -2.86 -3.93
CA GLU A 186 6.01 -2.61 -4.42
C GLU A 186 5.68 -3.39 -5.69
N ASP A 187 4.43 -3.78 -5.87
CA ASP A 187 3.95 -4.25 -7.18
C ASP A 187 3.78 -3.08 -8.15
N THR A 188 3.25 -1.99 -7.62
CA THR A 188 3.02 -0.77 -8.38
C THR A 188 3.46 0.42 -7.55
N ILE A 189 4.11 1.39 -8.19
CA ILE A 189 4.74 2.52 -7.52
C ILE A 189 3.66 3.41 -6.89
N GLU A 190 3.67 3.52 -5.57
CA GLU A 190 2.66 4.22 -4.78
C GLU A 190 3.30 4.93 -3.59
N LEU A 191 4.32 4.31 -3.01
CA LEU A 191 5.09 4.81 -1.91
C LEU A 191 6.05 5.92 -2.37
N GLN A 192 6.18 6.93 -1.53
CA GLN A 192 6.98 8.13 -1.76
C GLN A 192 8.01 8.21 -0.65
N CYS A 193 9.16 7.57 -0.86
CA CYS A 193 10.26 7.57 0.10
C CYS A 193 11.19 8.75 -0.17
N ALA A 194 11.30 9.65 0.80
CA ALA A 194 12.23 10.78 0.77
C ALA A 194 13.56 10.48 1.48
N ALA A 195 13.77 9.25 1.98
CA ALA A 195 15.01 8.88 2.65
C ALA A 195 16.20 9.00 1.68
N ARG A 196 17.31 9.55 2.19
CA ARG A 196 18.51 9.82 1.39
C ARG A 196 19.14 8.55 0.82
N ASP A 197 19.22 7.50 1.64
CA ASP A 197 19.67 6.19 1.21
C ASP A 197 18.46 5.26 1.07
N HIS A 198 17.89 5.18 -0.13
CA HIS A 198 16.78 4.27 -0.40
C HIS A 198 16.98 3.47 -1.68
N VAL A 199 16.42 2.26 -1.71
CA VAL A 199 16.43 1.38 -2.87
C VAL A 199 14.99 0.99 -3.20
N PRO A 200 14.41 1.52 -4.30
CA PRO A 200 13.10 1.08 -4.76
C PRO A 200 13.23 -0.24 -5.52
N LEU A 201 12.43 -1.22 -5.12
CA LEU A 201 12.36 -2.55 -5.71
C LEU A 201 10.92 -2.80 -6.16
N ARG A 202 10.77 -3.33 -7.38
CA ARG A 202 9.46 -3.50 -7.99
C ARG A 202 9.27 -4.91 -8.49
N THR A 203 8.10 -5.50 -8.25
CA THR A 203 7.77 -6.77 -8.86
C THR A 203 7.54 -6.60 -10.36
N ARG A 204 7.70 -7.68 -11.09
CA ARG A 204 7.37 -7.74 -12.51
C ARG A 204 6.79 -9.12 -12.79
N ALA A 205 5.52 -9.15 -13.19
CA ALA A 205 4.81 -10.39 -13.47
C ALA A 205 5.62 -11.30 -14.41
N GLY A 206 5.81 -12.57 -14.01
CA GLY A 206 6.59 -13.56 -14.74
C GLY A 206 8.12 -13.37 -14.71
N VAL A 207 8.63 -12.34 -14.04
CA VAL A 207 10.08 -12.03 -13.98
C VAL A 207 10.61 -12.03 -12.56
N VAL A 208 9.95 -11.33 -11.64
CA VAL A 208 10.34 -11.28 -10.23
C VAL A 208 9.12 -11.03 -9.34
N SER A 209 8.92 -11.92 -8.38
CA SER A 209 7.82 -11.87 -7.41
C SER A 209 8.16 -11.04 -6.17
N MET A 210 7.14 -10.64 -5.40
CA MET A 210 7.34 -9.96 -4.11
C MET A 210 8.17 -10.81 -3.15
N THR A 211 7.90 -12.11 -3.08
CA THR A 211 8.66 -13.09 -2.29
C THR A 211 10.15 -13.06 -2.61
N GLU A 212 10.51 -13.05 -3.89
CA GLU A 212 11.91 -12.98 -4.33
C GLU A 212 12.56 -11.65 -3.93
N LEU A 213 11.85 -10.53 -4.07
CA LEU A 213 12.35 -9.22 -3.64
C LEU A 213 12.59 -9.17 -2.13
N VAL A 214 11.64 -9.64 -1.32
CA VAL A 214 11.76 -9.67 0.14
C VAL A 214 12.99 -10.48 0.55
N ARG A 215 13.21 -11.66 -0.05
CA ARG A 215 14.42 -12.46 0.21
C ARG A 215 15.71 -11.77 -0.22
N ALA A 216 15.69 -11.06 -1.35
CA ALA A 216 16.86 -10.32 -1.81
C ALA A 216 17.26 -9.21 -0.83
N THR A 217 16.31 -8.61 -0.12
CA THR A 217 16.60 -7.52 0.84
C THR A 217 17.60 -7.90 1.92
N MET A 218 17.60 -9.16 2.39
CA MET A 218 18.52 -9.63 3.44
C MET A 218 20.00 -9.50 3.05
N ARG A 219 20.30 -9.38 1.74
CA ARG A 219 21.67 -9.20 1.22
C ARG A 219 22.02 -7.76 0.86
N LEU A 220 21.06 -6.84 1.00
CA LEU A 220 21.20 -5.44 0.64
C LEU A 220 21.47 -4.53 1.85
N ARG A 221 21.68 -5.15 3.03
CA ARG A 221 21.96 -4.49 4.31
C ARG A 221 20.97 -3.36 4.63
N PRO A 222 19.66 -3.59 4.60
CA PRO A 222 18.67 -2.56 4.92
C PRO A 222 18.73 -2.18 6.39
N ASP A 223 18.40 -0.94 6.73
CA ASP A 223 17.96 -0.60 8.09
C ASP A 223 16.47 -0.88 8.25
N ARG A 224 15.69 -0.67 7.18
CA ARG A 224 14.24 -0.88 7.14
C ARG A 224 13.80 -1.52 5.84
N VAL A 225 12.85 -2.44 5.93
CA VAL A 225 12.19 -3.06 4.78
C VAL A 225 10.70 -2.70 4.79
N ILE A 226 10.28 -2.04 3.73
CA ILE A 226 8.93 -1.51 3.55
C ILE A 226 8.27 -2.27 2.41
N VAL A 227 7.08 -2.82 2.65
CA VAL A 227 6.30 -3.53 1.62
C VAL A 227 5.01 -2.78 1.38
N GLY A 228 4.80 -2.31 0.15
CA GLY A 228 3.63 -1.52 -0.24
C GLY A 228 2.31 -2.19 0.16
N GLU A 229 2.18 -3.49 -0.12
CA GLU A 229 1.05 -4.29 0.31
C GLU A 229 1.41 -5.77 0.35
N VAL A 230 0.99 -6.47 1.40
CA VAL A 230 1.14 -7.91 1.56
C VAL A 230 -0.14 -8.59 1.10
N ARG A 231 -0.04 -9.42 0.06
CA ARG A 231 -1.14 -10.05 -0.67
C ARG A 231 -1.02 -11.57 -0.77
N GLY A 232 0.14 -12.15 -0.50
CA GLY A 232 0.39 -13.59 -0.66
C GLY A 232 1.49 -14.13 0.26
N GLY A 233 2.07 -15.26 -0.15
CA GLY A 233 3.08 -16.00 0.59
C GLY A 233 4.36 -15.23 0.99
N GLU A 234 4.63 -14.06 0.40
CA GLU A 234 5.72 -13.18 0.84
C GLU A 234 5.57 -12.77 2.31
N ALA A 235 4.36 -12.86 2.88
CA ALA A 235 4.09 -12.62 4.29
C ALA A 235 5.05 -13.37 5.21
N LEU A 236 5.37 -14.63 4.91
CA LEU A 236 6.29 -15.44 5.73
C LEU A 236 7.72 -14.90 5.66
N ASP A 237 8.18 -14.55 4.47
CA ASP A 237 9.52 -14.00 4.28
C ASP A 237 9.63 -12.60 4.90
N LEU A 238 8.58 -11.78 4.84
CA LEU A 238 8.54 -10.46 5.47
C LEU A 238 8.64 -10.58 6.99
N ILE A 239 7.85 -11.45 7.61
CA ILE A 239 7.89 -11.68 9.06
C ILE A 239 9.25 -12.19 9.50
N LYS A 240 9.91 -13.05 8.70
CA LYS A 240 11.30 -13.44 8.97
C LYS A 240 12.23 -12.24 8.91
N VAL A 241 12.18 -11.42 7.87
CA VAL A 241 13.03 -10.22 7.74
C VAL A 241 12.87 -9.30 8.93
N TRP A 242 11.64 -9.02 9.34
CA TRP A 242 11.34 -8.20 10.52
C TRP A 242 11.80 -8.84 11.83
N GLY A 243 11.69 -10.16 11.96
CA GLY A 243 12.11 -10.90 13.15
C GLY A 243 13.62 -11.19 13.24
N THR A 244 14.37 -11.18 12.13
CA THR A 244 15.79 -11.61 12.09
C THR A 244 16.78 -10.46 11.91
N GLY A 245 16.47 -9.27 12.43
CA GLY A 245 17.44 -8.19 12.59
C GLY A 245 17.26 -6.98 11.67
N HIS A 246 16.10 -6.85 11.01
CA HIS A 246 15.75 -5.66 10.22
C HIS A 246 14.43 -5.03 10.72
N PRO A 247 14.41 -4.48 11.95
CA PRO A 247 13.21 -3.88 12.54
C PRO A 247 12.88 -2.52 11.91
N GLY A 248 11.75 -1.93 12.29
CA GLY A 248 11.31 -0.62 11.83
C GLY A 248 10.65 -0.62 10.45
N GLY A 249 10.24 -1.79 9.98
CA GLY A 249 9.53 -1.93 8.72
C GLY A 249 8.08 -1.46 8.77
N ILE A 250 7.51 -1.20 7.59
CA ILE A 250 6.10 -0.86 7.41
C ILE A 250 5.55 -1.77 6.32
N ALA A 251 4.36 -2.31 6.56
CA ALA A 251 3.61 -2.98 5.50
C ALA A 251 2.13 -2.63 5.56
N THR A 252 1.45 -2.70 4.42
CA THR A 252 -0.02 -2.60 4.39
C THR A 252 -0.68 -3.93 4.11
N ILE A 253 -1.89 -4.14 4.62
CA ILE A 253 -2.66 -5.37 4.44
C ILE A 253 -4.17 -5.08 4.40
N HIS A 254 -4.91 -5.87 3.64
CA HIS A 254 -6.38 -5.78 3.63
C HIS A 254 -6.98 -6.55 4.81
N ALA A 255 -7.53 -5.81 5.76
CA ALA A 255 -8.22 -6.35 6.92
C ALA A 255 -9.21 -5.33 7.49
N GLY A 256 -10.24 -5.82 8.20
CA GLY A 256 -11.30 -5.00 8.79
C GLY A 256 -11.12 -4.67 10.28
N SER A 257 -9.99 -5.06 10.87
CA SER A 257 -9.63 -4.76 12.26
C SER A 257 -8.14 -5.04 12.50
N ALA A 258 -7.61 -4.59 13.64
CA ALA A 258 -6.24 -4.87 14.03
C ALA A 258 -5.97 -6.38 14.23
N LEU A 259 -6.83 -7.09 14.99
CA LEU A 259 -6.73 -8.55 15.12
C LEU A 259 -6.93 -9.25 13.77
N GLY A 260 -7.87 -8.77 12.96
CA GLY A 260 -8.11 -9.29 11.62
C GLY A 260 -6.89 -9.17 10.71
N ALA A 261 -6.02 -8.17 10.91
CA ALA A 261 -4.79 -8.02 10.16
C ALA A 261 -3.79 -9.14 10.46
N LEU A 262 -3.62 -9.50 11.74
CA LEU A 262 -2.74 -10.60 12.15
C LEU A 262 -3.27 -11.94 11.65
N LEU A 263 -4.59 -12.17 11.77
CA LEU A 263 -5.23 -13.37 11.23
C LEU A 263 -5.13 -13.43 9.69
N ARG A 264 -5.26 -12.31 9.00
CA ARG A 264 -5.05 -12.25 7.55
C ARG A 264 -3.61 -12.59 7.19
N LEU A 265 -2.64 -12.08 7.94
CA LEU A 265 -1.24 -12.40 7.74
C LEU A 265 -0.97 -13.91 7.91
N GLU A 266 -1.59 -14.57 8.89
CA GLU A 266 -1.55 -16.03 9.00
C GLU A 266 -2.10 -16.75 7.77
N GLN A 267 -3.24 -16.30 7.25
CA GLN A 267 -3.84 -16.89 6.05
C GLN A 267 -2.92 -16.79 4.84
N LEU A 268 -2.24 -15.65 4.68
CA LEU A 268 -1.26 -15.46 3.61
C LEU A 268 -0.03 -16.35 3.79
N ILE A 269 0.44 -16.53 5.02
CA ILE A 269 1.53 -17.47 5.33
C ILE A 269 1.12 -18.91 5.00
N LEU A 270 -0.14 -19.29 5.25
CA LEU A 270 -0.67 -20.61 4.97
C LEU A 270 -0.68 -20.97 3.47
N GLU A 271 -0.54 -20.00 2.57
CA GLU A 271 -0.39 -20.26 1.13
C GLU A 271 0.95 -20.96 0.81
N VAL A 272 1.97 -20.81 1.67
CA VAL A 272 3.33 -21.32 1.45
C VAL A 272 3.88 -22.19 2.59
N ALA A 273 3.13 -22.32 3.69
CA ALA A 273 3.52 -23.12 4.85
C ALA A 273 2.32 -23.88 5.44
N VAL A 274 2.57 -25.06 6.00
CA VAL A 274 1.52 -25.90 6.61
C VAL A 274 0.95 -25.26 7.88
N ASN A 275 1.81 -24.59 8.66
CA ASN A 275 1.42 -23.94 9.91
C ASN A 275 2.01 -22.51 9.96
N PRO A 276 1.23 -21.49 10.34
CA PRO A 276 1.75 -20.14 10.52
C PRO A 276 2.57 -20.07 11.82
N PRO A 277 3.77 -19.47 11.82
CA PRO A 277 4.58 -19.31 13.02
C PRO A 277 4.04 -18.14 13.87
N ARG A 278 2.90 -18.34 14.55
CA ARG A 278 2.16 -17.29 15.27
C ARG A 278 2.98 -16.54 16.31
N ALA A 279 3.84 -17.24 17.05
CA ALA A 279 4.76 -16.62 18.00
C ALA A 279 5.71 -15.63 17.29
N LEU A 280 6.27 -16.03 16.14
CA LEU A 280 7.13 -15.16 15.33
C LEU A 280 6.35 -13.97 14.74
N VAL A 281 5.10 -14.18 14.29
CA VAL A 281 4.23 -13.08 13.84
C VAL A 281 4.03 -12.07 14.98
N ALA A 282 3.73 -12.54 16.19
CA ALA A 282 3.47 -11.69 17.33
C ALA A 282 4.71 -10.97 17.86
N GLU A 283 5.90 -11.55 17.68
CA GLU A 283 7.18 -10.93 18.00
C GLU A 283 7.60 -9.90 16.94
N ALA A 284 7.41 -10.23 15.66
CA ALA A 284 7.86 -9.41 14.54
C ALA A 284 6.94 -8.22 14.26
N VAL A 285 5.63 -8.30 14.51
CA VAL A 285 4.72 -7.15 14.36
C VAL A 285 4.56 -6.46 15.70
N ASN A 286 4.93 -5.19 15.82
CA ASN A 286 4.85 -4.47 17.10
C ASN A 286 3.58 -3.62 17.21
N VAL A 287 3.19 -2.97 16.11
CA VAL A 287 2.03 -2.08 16.05
C VAL A 287 1.15 -2.45 14.85
N VAL A 288 -0.17 -2.51 15.08
CA VAL A 288 -1.16 -2.63 14.02
C VAL A 288 -2.06 -1.40 14.03
N ILE A 289 -2.08 -0.67 12.92
CA ILE A 289 -2.96 0.49 12.73
C ILE A 289 -4.14 0.07 11.87
N HIS A 290 -5.37 0.25 12.33
CA HIS A 290 -6.55 0.03 11.52
C HIS A 290 -7.16 1.36 11.06
N ILE A 291 -7.17 1.58 9.74
CA ILE A 291 -7.81 2.75 9.11
C ILE A 291 -9.11 2.34 8.42
N ALA A 292 -10.20 3.04 8.76
CA ALA A 292 -11.54 2.76 8.29
C ALA A 292 -12.22 3.99 7.70
N GLY A 293 -13.35 3.78 7.03
CA GLY A 293 -14.13 4.84 6.39
C GLY A 293 -13.57 5.32 5.05
N ARG A 294 -14.28 6.27 4.44
CA ARG A 294 -13.95 6.91 3.16
C ARG A 294 -14.40 8.37 3.18
N GLY A 295 -13.79 9.20 2.33
CA GLY A 295 -14.06 10.64 2.29
C GLY A 295 -13.92 11.28 3.67
N ARG A 296 -14.88 12.12 4.04
CA ARG A 296 -14.96 12.76 5.37
C ARG A 296 -15.11 11.81 6.57
N ARG A 297 -15.45 10.54 6.36
CA ARG A 297 -15.54 9.53 7.45
C ARG A 297 -14.25 8.76 7.66
N ARG A 298 -13.22 9.00 6.83
CA ARG A 298 -11.91 8.35 6.95
C ARG A 298 -11.28 8.72 8.29
N ARG A 299 -10.87 7.72 9.07
CA ARG A 299 -10.22 7.91 10.37
C ARG A 299 -9.40 6.69 10.76
N ILE A 300 -8.45 6.90 11.67
CA ILE A 300 -7.80 5.81 12.40
C ILE A 300 -8.83 5.26 13.40
N GLU A 301 -9.26 4.02 13.17
CA GLU A 301 -10.23 3.34 14.03
C GLU A 301 -9.57 2.79 15.28
N SER A 302 -8.35 2.25 15.15
CA SER A 302 -7.56 1.79 16.29
C SER A 302 -6.07 1.75 15.99
N ILE A 303 -5.26 1.84 17.05
CA ILE A 303 -3.83 1.56 17.03
C ILE A 303 -3.58 0.53 18.14
N ALA A 304 -3.19 -0.67 17.77
CA ALA A 304 -3.00 -1.77 18.71
C ALA A 304 -1.52 -2.14 18.81
N ARG A 305 -1.03 -2.34 20.04
CA ARG A 305 0.28 -2.93 20.31
C ARG A 305 0.16 -4.43 20.43
N VAL A 306 1.12 -5.17 19.88
CA VAL A 306 1.15 -6.64 19.95
C VAL A 306 2.15 -7.07 21.02
N PHE A 307 1.70 -7.88 21.99
CA PHE A 307 2.51 -8.33 23.14
C PHE A 307 2.88 -9.82 23.10
N GLY A 308 2.47 -10.54 22.05
CA GLY A 308 2.74 -11.97 21.90
C GLY A 308 1.50 -12.79 21.57
N PHE A 309 1.68 -14.10 21.63
CA PHE A 309 0.67 -15.12 21.35
C PHE A 309 0.67 -16.15 22.48
N ASP A 310 -0.46 -16.38 23.14
CA ASP A 310 -0.57 -17.21 24.37
C ASP A 310 -1.07 -18.64 24.12
N GLY A 311 -1.00 -19.11 22.87
CA GLY A 311 -1.52 -20.41 22.47
C GLY A 311 -3.00 -20.38 22.05
N VAL A 312 -3.77 -19.42 22.57
CA VAL A 312 -5.20 -19.24 22.25
C VAL A 312 -5.39 -18.09 21.26
N GLY A 313 -4.66 -16.99 21.42
CA GLY A 313 -4.78 -15.84 20.52
C GLY A 313 -3.64 -14.83 20.63
N TYR A 314 -3.68 -13.81 19.76
CA TYR A 314 -2.79 -12.66 19.87
C TYR A 314 -3.22 -11.76 21.02
N ARG A 315 -2.25 -11.34 21.83
CA ARG A 315 -2.47 -10.37 22.91
C ARG A 315 -2.25 -8.96 22.37
N LEU A 316 -3.31 -8.18 22.35
CA LEU A 316 -3.33 -6.79 21.90
C LEU A 316 -3.74 -5.87 23.04
N ALA A 317 -3.16 -4.68 23.13
CA ALA A 317 -3.71 -3.56 23.91
C ALA A 317 -3.75 -2.30 23.05
N ASP A 318 -4.58 -1.34 23.44
CA ASP A 318 -4.56 -0.04 22.78
C ASP A 318 -3.20 0.64 22.97
N ALA A 319 -2.71 1.31 21.93
CA ALA A 319 -1.42 1.98 21.97
C ALA A 319 -1.33 3.10 23.00
N LEU A 320 -2.47 3.70 23.35
CA LEU A 320 -2.54 4.78 24.34
C LEU A 320 -2.84 4.27 25.76
N GLU A 321 -3.16 2.98 25.92
CA GLU A 321 -3.25 2.37 27.24
C GLU A 321 -1.83 2.15 27.81
N GLN A 322 -1.62 2.51 29.07
CA GLN A 322 -0.36 2.24 29.75
C GLN A 322 -0.12 0.72 29.80
N PRO A 323 1.09 0.23 29.48
CA PRO A 323 1.37 -1.19 29.56
C PRO A 323 1.09 -1.67 30.99
N LEU A 324 0.30 -2.73 31.12
CA LEU A 324 0.12 -3.42 32.40
C LEU A 324 1.51 -3.79 32.93
N PRO A 325 1.81 -3.54 34.22
CA PRO A 325 3.09 -3.92 34.79
C PRO A 325 3.28 -5.43 34.58
N GLU A 326 4.45 -5.83 34.08
CA GLU A 326 4.83 -7.24 34.01
C GLU A 326 4.73 -7.82 35.42
N VAL A 327 3.80 -8.74 35.63
CA VAL A 327 3.78 -9.55 36.85
C VAL A 327 5.00 -10.48 36.74
N PRO A 328 6.02 -10.36 37.61
CA PRO A 328 7.14 -11.27 37.57
C PRO A 328 6.59 -12.68 37.78
N LEU A 329 6.94 -13.61 36.88
CA LEU A 329 6.72 -15.03 37.11
C LEU A 329 7.36 -15.37 38.45
N SER A 330 6.52 -15.60 39.47
CA SER A 330 6.97 -16.04 40.79
C SER A 330 7.71 -17.35 40.61
N SER A 331 9.03 -17.30 40.74
CA SER A 331 9.88 -18.48 40.86
C SER A 331 9.34 -19.37 41.98
N PRO A 332 9.21 -20.70 41.78
CA PRO A 332 8.74 -21.57 42.84
C PRO A 332 9.77 -21.55 43.99
N SER A 333 9.30 -21.19 45.17
CA SER A 333 10.09 -21.26 46.40
C SER A 333 10.57 -22.69 46.64
N PRO A 334 11.86 -22.92 46.97
CA PRO A 334 12.33 -24.25 47.38
C PRO A 334 11.83 -24.54 48.80
N ASN A 335 10.71 -25.26 48.91
CA ASN A 335 10.21 -25.71 50.20
C ASN A 335 11.02 -26.92 50.69
N HIS A 336 11.82 -26.62 51.72
CA HIS A 336 12.04 -27.40 52.94
C HIS A 336 12.20 -28.92 52.86
N LEU A 337 13.44 -29.33 53.20
CA LEU A 337 13.79 -30.61 53.82
C LEU A 337 12.76 -30.98 54.91
N GLY A 338 12.02 -32.07 54.66
CA GLY A 338 11.27 -32.77 55.69
C GLY A 338 12.19 -33.76 56.40
N GLU A 339 12.55 -33.45 57.64
CA GLU A 339 12.83 -34.47 58.66
C GLU A 339 11.55 -35.23 58.96
N LEU A 340 11.63 -36.56 59.02
CA LEU A 340 10.70 -37.40 59.77
C LEU A 340 11.47 -38.57 60.41
N PRO A 341 10.97 -39.10 61.54
CA PRO A 341 11.73 -39.75 62.62
C PRO A 341 12.18 -41.19 62.35
#